data_AF-A0A7S2LQH8-F1
#
_entry.id   AF-A0A7S2LQH8-F1
#
_cell.length_a   1.000
_cell.length_b   1.000
_cell.length_c   1.000
_cell.angle_alpha   90.00
_cell.angle_beta   90.00
_cell.angle_gamma   90.00
#
_symmetry.space_group_name_H-M   'P 1'
#
loop_
_entity.id
_entity.type
_entity.pdbx_description
1 polymer ?
#
loop_
_entity_poly.entity_id
_entity_poly.type
_entity_poly.pdbx_seq_one_letter_code
_entity_poly.pdbx_strand_id
1 'polypeptide(L)'
;GGSDPDQLFLASKTVYEFNQLAQMHQQQSSSNNNNAPIFCDYTALNLNCGCPSPKVAGKGCFGAALMQDATLVQQLTSSMYHGSQGSIPITVKCRIGTDEGYQFTRDQYNARSDEEEYQSLKQFIETVASEGIVTDFQVHARIAVLGKNYSPADNRKVPPLRYYQVRRLAEEFPELNISLNGGVETLSGVKRELDECPELDGIMVGRGWMSNPWAFAMSDELLYTDGQQLADSTRPKNRIEVLQAYGQHADYEEERWDPVKIRRFITKAASQLFSGEPNAKRYRIALDEIAGLPKKLMKEDPKLMESQPPLSELILDAATKHLSEEVLYRTPKESYEKILYDEEQAEKRLLFVATGGDDAKQAEEKQSFIQEWQQTRKEDEMKESELNSM
;
A
#
# COMPACT_ATOMS: atom_id res chain seq x y z
N GLY A 1 22.03 3.45 16.59
CA GLY A 1 20.79 2.84 16.06
C GLY A 1 19.91 3.96 15.53
N GLY A 2 18.67 3.71 15.15
CA GLY A 2 17.90 4.81 14.57
C GLY A 2 17.65 5.99 15.54
N SER A 3 17.72 5.79 16.86
CA SER A 3 17.43 6.84 17.87
C SER A 3 18.65 7.73 18.13
N ASP A 4 19.51 7.83 17.12
CA ASP A 4 20.81 8.49 17.18
C ASP A 4 20.83 9.57 16.09
N PRO A 5 20.76 10.85 16.48
CA PRO A 5 20.76 11.98 15.54
C PRO A 5 21.90 11.92 14.51
N ASP A 6 23.10 11.53 14.93
CA ASP A 6 24.28 11.49 14.03
C ASP A 6 24.15 10.40 12.96
N GLN A 7 23.54 9.27 13.30
CA GLN A 7 23.30 8.20 12.33
C GLN A 7 22.22 8.57 11.32
N LEU A 8 21.16 9.25 11.77
CA LEU A 8 20.12 9.73 10.86
C LEU A 8 20.63 10.85 9.95
N PHE A 9 21.47 11.74 10.46
CA PHE A 9 22.17 12.73 9.64
C PHE A 9 22.98 12.05 8.52
N LEU A 10 23.80 11.04 8.86
CA LEU A 10 24.62 10.34 7.87
C LEU A 10 23.77 9.57 6.85
N ALA A 11 22.67 8.95 7.29
CA ALA A 11 21.74 8.27 6.40
C ALA A 11 21.07 9.24 5.41
N SER A 12 20.57 10.39 5.88
CA SER A 12 20.00 11.42 5.03
C SER A 12 21.00 12.04 4.07
N LYS A 13 22.24 12.28 4.53
CA LYS A 13 23.34 12.74 3.68
C LYS A 13 23.64 11.76 2.56
N THR A 14 23.64 10.46 2.87
CA THR A 14 23.86 9.41 1.86
C THR A 14 22.76 9.44 0.80
N VAL A 15 21.49 9.60 1.20
CA VAL A 15 20.38 9.72 0.25
C VAL A 15 20.52 10.97 -0.62
N TYR A 16 20.85 12.12 -0.02
CA TYR A 16 21.11 13.35 -0.76
C TYR A 16 22.22 13.16 -1.80
N GLU A 17 23.36 12.58 -1.43
CA GLU A 17 24.47 12.31 -2.35
C GLU A 17 24.05 11.37 -3.49
N PHE A 18 23.21 10.37 -3.22
CA PHE A 18 22.67 9.51 -4.27
C PHE A 18 21.74 10.26 -5.24
N ASN A 19 20.86 11.11 -4.75
CA ASN A 19 20.00 11.93 -5.61
C ASN A 19 20.84 12.87 -6.51
N GLN A 20 21.93 13.45 -5.98
CA GLN A 20 22.84 14.28 -6.79
C GLN A 20 23.53 13.48 -7.90
N LEU A 21 24.00 12.28 -7.61
CA LEU A 21 24.62 11.39 -8.61
C LEU A 21 23.61 11.00 -9.70
N ALA A 22 22.35 10.74 -9.33
CA ALA A 22 21.27 10.45 -10.27
C ALA A 22 21.08 11.59 -11.28
N GLN A 23 20.97 12.83 -10.79
CA GLN A 23 20.77 14.02 -11.61
C GLN A 23 21.96 14.26 -12.56
N MET A 24 23.19 14.08 -12.08
CA MET A 24 24.39 14.20 -12.92
C MET A 24 24.39 13.17 -14.06
N HIS A 25 23.98 11.92 -13.78
CA HIS A 25 23.89 10.88 -14.81
C HIS A 25 22.79 11.18 -15.83
N GLN A 26 21.61 11.67 -15.41
CA GLN A 26 20.54 12.05 -16.32
C GLN A 26 20.98 13.18 -17.27
N GLN A 27 21.73 14.16 -16.77
CA GLN A 27 22.27 15.25 -17.60
C GLN A 27 23.34 14.79 -18.60
N GLN A 28 24.06 13.70 -18.32
CA GLN A 28 25.11 13.16 -19.20
C GLN A 28 24.60 12.12 -20.21
N SER A 29 23.47 11.45 -19.94
CA SER A 29 22.94 10.34 -20.72
C SER A 29 22.02 10.74 -21.88
N SER A 30 22.04 12.01 -22.29
CA SER A 30 21.42 12.48 -23.54
C SER A 30 22.00 11.82 -24.81
N SER A 31 23.00 10.94 -24.68
CA SER A 31 23.54 10.09 -25.74
C SER A 31 23.41 8.60 -25.36
N ASN A 32 22.48 7.91 -26.04
CA ASN A 32 22.34 6.45 -26.19
C ASN A 32 23.15 5.56 -25.24
N ASN A 33 22.53 5.11 -24.15
CA ASN A 33 22.88 3.82 -23.54
C ASN A 33 21.71 3.28 -22.71
N ASN A 34 21.09 2.17 -23.17
CA ASN A 34 19.97 1.45 -22.56
C ASN A 34 20.33 0.69 -21.26
N ASN A 35 21.38 1.08 -20.55
CA ASN A 35 21.76 0.50 -19.26
C ASN A 35 22.18 1.63 -18.32
N ALA A 36 21.20 2.35 -17.76
CA ALA A 36 21.44 3.34 -16.72
C ALA A 36 21.40 2.66 -15.34
N PRO A 37 22.33 2.98 -14.42
CA PRO A 37 22.24 2.51 -13.04
C PRO A 37 20.98 3.10 -12.39
N ILE A 38 20.21 2.27 -11.68
CA ILE A 38 19.13 2.75 -10.82
C ILE A 38 19.78 3.55 -9.69
N PHE A 39 19.75 4.87 -9.80
CA PHE A 39 20.01 5.74 -8.66
C PHE A 39 18.66 6.01 -7.99
N CYS A 40 18.62 5.88 -6.67
CA CYS A 40 17.44 6.22 -5.91
C CYS A 40 17.07 7.69 -6.16
N ASP A 41 15.81 7.97 -6.47
CA ASP A 41 15.25 9.33 -6.59
C ASP A 41 14.22 9.51 -5.47
N TYR A 42 14.71 9.55 -4.23
CA TYR A 42 13.84 9.70 -3.07
C TYR A 42 13.35 11.13 -3.00
N THR A 43 12.02 11.31 -3.09
CA THR A 43 11.36 12.62 -3.01
C THR A 43 11.04 13.06 -1.58
N ALA A 44 11.14 12.16 -0.61
CA ALA A 44 10.95 12.44 0.81
C ALA A 44 11.67 11.39 1.69
N LEU A 45 11.97 11.76 2.93
CA LEU A 45 12.49 10.86 3.96
C LEU A 45 11.48 10.73 5.10
N ASN A 46 10.97 9.51 5.34
CA ASN A 46 9.97 9.25 6.37
C ASN A 46 10.58 8.62 7.62
N LEU A 47 10.38 9.23 8.78
CA LEU A 47 10.75 8.66 10.07
C LEU A 47 9.60 7.80 10.62
N ASN A 48 9.92 6.54 10.93
CA ASN A 48 8.95 5.60 11.49
C ASN A 48 8.85 5.72 13.01
N CYS A 49 7.74 6.29 13.47
CA CYS A 49 7.33 6.40 14.86
C CYS A 49 6.10 5.51 15.16
N GLY A 50 5.87 4.43 14.41
CA GLY A 50 4.62 3.64 14.47
C GLY A 50 4.77 2.13 14.57
N CYS A 51 5.98 1.58 14.39
CA CYS A 51 6.23 0.15 14.45
C CYS A 51 6.22 -0.38 15.90
N PRO A 52 5.32 -1.32 16.28
CA PRO A 52 5.24 -1.86 17.64
C PRO A 52 6.15 -3.08 17.86
N SER A 53 7.00 -3.45 16.89
CA SER A 53 7.79 -4.68 16.95
C SER A 53 8.79 -4.66 18.11
N PRO A 54 8.85 -5.69 18.98
CA PRO A 54 9.85 -5.76 20.04
C PRO A 54 11.31 -5.73 19.55
N LYS A 55 11.55 -6.17 18.31
CA LYS A 55 12.88 -6.10 17.67
C LYS A 55 13.33 -4.67 17.40
N VAL A 56 12.37 -3.76 17.25
CA VAL A 56 12.55 -2.36 16.88
C VAL A 56 12.42 -1.47 18.13
N ALA A 57 11.43 -1.75 18.99
CA ALA A 57 11.19 -1.02 20.23
C ALA A 57 12.12 -1.42 21.40
N GLY A 58 12.68 -2.63 21.42
CA GLY A 58 13.39 -3.18 22.59
C GLY A 58 14.92 -3.00 22.65
N LYS A 59 15.58 -2.52 21.58
CA LYS A 59 17.03 -2.25 21.54
C LYS A 59 17.29 -0.93 20.83
N GLY A 60 17.49 0.16 21.59
CA GLY A 60 17.74 1.50 21.02
C GLY A 60 16.48 2.22 20.52
N CYS A 61 15.38 2.13 21.30
CA CYS A 61 14.14 2.92 21.24
C CYS A 61 13.71 3.39 19.84
N PHE A 62 13.23 2.47 18.99
CA PHE A 62 12.76 2.79 17.64
C PHE A 62 11.28 2.44 17.41
N GLY A 63 10.70 2.98 16.33
CA GLY A 63 9.30 2.75 16.02
C GLY A 63 8.38 3.46 17.00
N ALA A 64 7.30 2.80 17.42
CA ALA A 64 6.29 3.42 18.27
C ALA A 64 6.80 3.85 19.66
N ALA A 65 7.91 3.29 20.15
CA ALA A 65 8.53 3.74 21.40
C ALA A 65 9.01 5.20 21.33
N LEU A 66 9.31 5.73 20.14
CA LEU A 66 9.68 7.13 19.96
C LEU A 66 8.54 8.10 20.29
N MET A 67 7.29 7.65 20.29
CA MET A 67 6.15 8.49 20.68
C MET A 67 6.19 8.93 22.15
N GLN A 68 6.98 8.25 22.98
CA GLN A 68 7.17 8.56 24.40
C GLN A 68 8.11 9.77 24.61
N ASP A 69 8.85 10.17 23.57
CA ASP A 69 9.79 11.30 23.60
C ASP A 69 9.69 12.12 22.31
N ALA A 70 8.70 13.00 22.25
CA ALA A 70 8.47 13.88 21.10
C ALA A 70 9.65 14.83 20.84
N THR A 71 10.39 15.22 21.90
CA THR A 71 11.57 16.09 21.76
C THR A 71 12.71 15.36 21.05
N LEU A 72 12.93 14.09 21.39
CA LEU A 72 13.87 13.26 20.64
C LEU A 72 13.45 13.13 19.16
N VAL A 73 12.16 12.92 18.87
CA VAL A 73 11.68 12.83 17.49
C VAL A 73 11.98 14.12 16.71
N GLN A 74 11.72 15.28 17.30
CA GLN A 74 12.09 16.59 16.71
C GLN A 74 13.60 16.67 16.42
N GLN A 75 14.46 16.27 17.36
CA GLN A 75 15.93 16.28 17.17
C GLN A 75 16.36 15.34 16.03
N LEU A 76 15.73 14.17 15.94
CA LEU A 76 16.00 13.18 14.89
C LEU A 76 15.61 13.72 13.52
N THR A 77 14.41 14.32 13.38
CA THR A 77 13.95 14.89 12.10
C THR A 77 14.75 16.12 11.70
N SER A 78 15.15 16.96 12.66
CA SER A 78 16.05 18.10 12.43
C SER A 78 17.42 17.64 11.89
N SER A 79 17.97 16.56 12.47
CA SER A 79 19.22 15.97 11.99
C SER A 79 19.09 15.35 10.60
N MET A 80 17.96 14.71 10.31
CA MET A 80 17.66 14.21 8.96
C MET A 80 17.59 15.34 7.93
N TYR A 81 16.92 16.45 8.27
CA TYR A 81 16.79 17.64 7.43
C TYR A 81 18.16 18.27 7.13
N HIS A 82 19.01 18.44 8.14
CA HIS A 82 20.36 18.95 7.94
C HIS A 82 21.23 17.99 7.11
N GLY A 83 21.09 16.67 7.32
CA GLY A 83 21.79 15.66 6.53
C GLY A 83 21.43 15.75 5.05
N SER A 84 20.15 15.99 4.73
CA SER A 84 19.67 16.20 3.35
C SER A 84 19.89 17.63 2.82
N GLN A 85 20.66 18.47 3.52
CA GLN A 85 20.88 19.89 3.17
C GLN A 85 19.59 20.70 3.04
N GLY A 86 18.54 20.29 3.75
CA GLY A 86 17.20 20.90 3.68
C GLY A 86 16.51 20.77 2.33
N SER A 87 17.00 19.90 1.45
CA SER A 87 16.51 19.75 0.07
C SER A 87 15.50 18.62 -0.12
N ILE A 88 15.40 17.70 0.85
CA ILE A 88 14.47 16.56 0.82
C ILE A 88 13.50 16.69 1.99
N PRO A 89 12.17 16.76 1.75
CA PRO A 89 11.15 16.80 2.79
C PRO A 89 11.29 15.69 3.82
N ILE A 90 11.13 16.03 5.10
CA ILE A 90 11.13 15.07 6.21
C ILE A 90 9.70 14.88 6.70
N THR A 91 9.24 13.64 6.75
CA THR A 91 7.86 13.29 7.11
C THR A 91 7.84 12.29 8.27
N VAL A 92 6.75 12.23 9.04
CA VAL A 92 6.63 11.32 10.18
C VAL A 92 5.43 10.40 10.05
N LYS A 93 5.67 9.09 10.19
CA LYS A 93 4.60 8.10 10.30
C LYS A 93 4.47 7.61 11.74
N CYS A 94 3.36 7.93 12.40
CA CYS A 94 3.12 7.58 13.80
C CYS A 94 1.82 6.77 14.00
N ARG A 95 1.47 6.57 15.25
CA ARG A 95 0.16 6.08 15.72
C ARG A 95 -0.53 7.19 16.51
N ILE A 96 -1.71 6.91 17.06
CA ILE A 96 -2.42 7.83 17.97
C ILE A 96 -1.90 7.79 19.42
N GLY A 97 -0.92 6.94 19.73
CA GLY A 97 -0.34 6.80 21.07
C GLY A 97 0.23 5.42 21.34
N THR A 98 0.67 5.19 22.59
CA THR A 98 1.17 3.90 23.09
C THR A 98 0.49 3.47 24.39
N ASP A 99 0.77 2.26 24.86
CA ASP A 99 0.40 1.78 26.21
C ASP A 99 1.38 2.27 27.29
N GLU A 100 1.89 3.51 27.17
CA GLU A 100 2.80 4.06 28.17
C GLU A 100 2.05 4.36 29.48
N GLY A 101 2.64 3.97 30.60
CA GLY A 101 2.07 4.23 31.93
C GLY A 101 0.91 3.32 32.34
N TYR A 102 0.53 2.32 31.52
CA TYR A 102 -0.49 1.32 31.89
C TYR A 102 -0.32 0.00 31.13
N GLN A 103 -0.93 -1.07 31.62
CA GLN A 103 -1.01 -2.33 30.89
C GLN A 103 -2.25 -2.33 29.99
N PHE A 104 -2.08 -2.51 28.68
CA PHE A 104 -3.22 -2.51 27.77
C PHE A 104 -4.17 -3.70 28.00
N THR A 105 -5.44 -3.39 28.20
CA THR A 105 -6.58 -4.27 27.91
C THR A 105 -7.60 -3.49 27.10
N ARG A 106 -8.39 -4.18 26.27
CA ARG A 106 -9.38 -3.51 25.41
C ARG A 106 -10.42 -2.74 26.22
N ASP A 107 -10.90 -3.32 27.32
CA ASP A 107 -11.92 -2.70 28.16
C ASP A 107 -11.38 -1.46 28.89
N GLN A 108 -10.17 -1.54 29.45
CA GLN A 108 -9.54 -0.37 30.07
C GLN A 108 -9.27 0.72 29.06
N TYR A 109 -8.77 0.36 27.87
CA TYR A 109 -8.52 1.34 26.81
C TYR A 109 -9.79 2.04 26.34
N ASN A 110 -10.89 1.31 26.20
CA ASN A 110 -12.19 1.89 25.83
C ASN A 110 -12.79 2.77 26.95
N ALA A 111 -12.38 2.58 28.20
CA ALA A 111 -12.81 3.39 29.33
C ALA A 111 -11.95 4.63 29.56
N ARG A 112 -10.87 4.83 28.79
CA ARG A 112 -10.02 6.03 28.89
C ARG A 112 -10.73 7.25 28.33
N SER A 113 -10.32 8.42 28.80
CA SER A 113 -10.81 9.70 28.29
C SER A 113 -10.29 9.95 26.88
N ASP A 114 -11.21 10.05 25.93
CA ASP A 114 -10.90 10.41 24.55
C ASP A 114 -10.15 11.76 24.45
N GLU A 115 -10.49 12.72 25.32
CA GLU A 115 -9.85 14.03 25.33
C GLU A 115 -8.40 13.94 25.81
N GLU A 116 -8.12 13.19 26.88
CA GLU A 116 -6.73 13.04 27.38
C GLU A 116 -5.83 12.33 26.36
N GLU A 117 -6.38 11.33 25.66
CA GLU A 117 -5.66 10.62 24.60
C GLU A 117 -5.40 11.54 23.40
N TYR A 118 -6.39 12.32 22.98
CA TYR A 118 -6.22 13.31 21.92
C TYR A 118 -5.20 14.40 22.31
N GLN A 119 -5.25 14.95 23.53
CA GLN A 119 -4.28 15.95 23.99
C GLN A 119 -2.84 15.41 23.99
N SER A 120 -2.65 14.13 24.33
CA SER A 120 -1.34 13.48 24.26
C SER A 120 -0.83 13.38 22.82
N LEU A 121 -1.70 12.99 21.89
CA LEU A 121 -1.39 12.96 20.46
C LEU A 121 -1.09 14.37 19.92
N LYS A 122 -1.92 15.35 20.24
CA LYS A 122 -1.76 16.75 19.86
C LYS A 122 -0.41 17.31 20.31
N GLN A 123 -0.05 17.12 21.58
CA GLN A 123 1.24 17.55 22.11
C GLN A 123 2.42 16.91 21.36
N PHE A 124 2.32 15.62 20.99
CA PHE A 124 3.33 14.96 20.18
C PHE A 124 3.48 15.64 18.81
N ILE A 125 2.38 15.88 18.10
CA ILE A 125 2.37 16.53 16.79
C ILE A 125 2.95 17.96 16.88
N GLU A 126 2.46 18.78 17.80
CA GLU A 126 2.94 20.16 18.00
C GLU A 126 4.45 20.21 18.27
N THR A 127 4.95 19.31 19.12
CA THR A 127 6.38 19.26 19.45
C THR A 127 7.21 18.92 18.22
N VAL A 128 6.81 17.90 17.46
CA VAL A 128 7.54 17.45 16.26
C VAL A 128 7.47 18.48 15.13
N ALA A 129 6.35 19.19 14.99
CA ALA A 129 6.13 20.21 13.96
C ALA A 129 6.73 21.58 14.32
N SER A 130 7.08 21.83 15.58
CA SER A 130 7.42 23.18 16.11
C SER A 130 8.57 23.92 15.40
N GLU A 131 9.49 23.22 14.74
CA GLU A 131 10.58 23.83 13.96
C GLU A 131 10.19 24.12 12.49
N GLY A 132 9.00 23.71 12.06
CA GLY A 132 8.54 23.81 10.67
C GLY A 132 9.22 22.84 9.70
N ILE A 133 10.01 21.89 10.21
CA ILE A 133 10.73 20.88 9.41
C ILE A 133 9.80 19.75 8.97
N VAL A 134 8.94 19.29 9.88
CA VAL A 134 7.98 18.22 9.62
C VAL A 134 6.60 18.82 9.47
N THR A 135 6.12 18.87 8.24
CA THR A 135 4.76 19.30 7.89
C THR A 135 3.83 18.13 7.62
N ASP A 136 4.37 16.94 7.32
CA ASP A 136 3.60 15.81 6.81
C ASP A 136 3.57 14.65 7.80
N PHE A 137 2.36 14.27 8.23
CA PHE A 137 2.13 13.21 9.20
C PHE A 137 1.20 12.13 8.65
N GLN A 138 1.63 10.88 8.69
CA GLN A 138 0.75 9.73 8.39
C GLN A 138 0.40 8.99 9.68
N VAL A 139 -0.83 9.20 10.16
CA VAL A 139 -1.25 8.77 11.50
C VAL A 139 -2.05 7.47 11.41
N HIS A 140 -1.49 6.39 11.94
CA HIS A 140 -2.24 5.14 12.08
C HIS A 140 -3.21 5.25 13.26
N ALA A 141 -4.52 5.16 13.00
CA ALA A 141 -5.59 5.44 13.97
C ALA A 141 -5.82 4.37 15.06
N ARG A 142 -4.77 3.61 15.41
CA ARG A 142 -4.72 2.69 16.56
C ARG A 142 -3.48 3.00 17.37
N ILE A 143 -3.54 2.89 18.69
CA ILE A 143 -2.34 2.92 19.53
C ILE A 143 -1.39 1.75 19.22
N ALA A 144 -0.14 1.87 19.62
CA ALA A 144 0.82 0.76 19.67
C ALA A 144 0.88 0.19 21.09
N VAL A 145 0.57 -1.10 21.20
CA VAL A 145 0.78 -1.88 22.42
C VAL A 145 2.19 -2.47 22.36
N LEU A 146 3.08 -1.99 23.23
CA LEU A 146 4.50 -2.36 23.27
C LEU A 146 4.78 -3.56 24.18
N GLY A 147 3.79 -3.98 24.98
CA GLY A 147 3.87 -5.19 25.78
C GLY A 147 4.31 -6.44 24.97
N LYS A 148 5.24 -7.22 25.51
CA LYS A 148 5.87 -8.38 24.84
C LYS A 148 4.90 -9.47 24.37
N ASN A 149 3.67 -9.47 24.88
CA ASN A 149 2.63 -10.45 24.52
C ASN A 149 1.80 -10.03 23.29
N TYR A 150 2.02 -8.84 22.72
CA TYR A 150 1.33 -8.38 21.52
C TYR A 150 2.22 -8.48 20.30
N SER A 151 1.80 -9.27 19.31
CA SER A 151 2.51 -9.33 18.03
C SER A 151 2.21 -8.08 17.17
N PRO A 152 3.02 -7.82 16.12
CA PRO A 152 2.67 -6.81 15.11
C PRO A 152 1.34 -7.08 14.41
N ALA A 153 0.87 -8.33 14.35
CA ALA A 153 -0.44 -8.67 13.82
C ALA A 153 -1.56 -8.26 14.77
N ASP A 154 -1.40 -8.53 16.08
CA ASP A 154 -2.36 -8.16 17.12
C ASP A 154 -2.51 -6.64 17.20
N ASN A 155 -1.40 -5.91 17.14
CA ASN A 155 -1.38 -4.44 17.10
C ASN A 155 -2.12 -3.80 15.92
N ARG A 156 -2.47 -4.58 14.88
CA ARG A 156 -3.24 -4.12 13.72
C ARG A 156 -4.70 -4.58 13.74
N LYS A 157 -5.10 -5.39 14.73
CA LYS A 157 -6.42 -6.02 14.83
C LYS A 157 -7.13 -5.74 16.17
N VAL A 158 -6.39 -5.77 17.27
CA VAL A 158 -6.96 -5.79 18.63
C VAL A 158 -7.32 -4.40 19.16
N PRO A 159 -6.42 -3.38 19.17
CA PRO A 159 -6.81 -2.03 19.56
C PRO A 159 -7.86 -1.49 18.57
N PRO A 160 -8.92 -0.82 19.06
CA PRO A 160 -9.94 -0.26 18.18
C PRO A 160 -9.36 0.90 17.36
N LEU A 161 -9.99 1.16 16.22
CA LEU A 161 -9.69 2.34 15.40
C LEU A 161 -10.41 3.56 15.97
N ARG A 162 -9.73 4.71 15.93
CA ARG A 162 -10.26 5.99 16.39
C ARG A 162 -10.00 7.08 15.34
N TYR A 163 -10.68 6.98 14.19
CA TYR A 163 -10.52 7.91 13.06
C TYR A 163 -10.81 9.37 13.43
N TYR A 164 -11.78 9.60 14.32
CA TYR A 164 -12.15 10.94 14.79
C TYR A 164 -10.98 11.72 15.38
N GLN A 165 -10.00 11.07 16.02
CA GLN A 165 -8.82 11.77 16.54
C GLN A 165 -7.93 12.30 15.40
N VAL A 166 -7.79 11.54 14.32
CA VAL A 166 -6.97 11.94 13.17
C VAL A 166 -7.70 13.01 12.34
N ARG A 167 -9.01 12.89 12.16
CA ARG A 167 -9.84 13.93 11.52
C ARG A 167 -9.78 15.25 12.29
N ARG A 168 -9.93 15.19 13.62
CA ARG A 168 -9.78 16.36 14.49
C ARG A 168 -8.39 16.99 14.42
N LEU A 169 -7.31 16.19 14.27
CA LEU A 169 -5.98 16.75 14.00
C LEU A 169 -5.95 17.53 12.67
N ALA A 170 -6.49 16.96 11.60
CA ALA A 170 -6.52 17.62 10.29
C ALA A 170 -7.32 18.93 10.33
N GLU A 171 -8.46 18.94 11.02
CA GLU A 171 -9.30 20.13 11.22
C GLU A 171 -8.61 21.22 12.08
N GLU A 172 -7.87 20.84 13.13
CA GLU A 172 -7.23 21.79 14.05
C GLU A 172 -5.89 22.34 13.52
N PHE A 173 -5.22 21.63 12.60
CA PHE A 173 -3.90 21.99 12.05
C PHE A 173 -3.93 22.07 10.51
N PRO A 174 -4.66 23.02 9.91
CA PRO A 174 -4.78 23.15 8.45
C PRO A 174 -3.46 23.51 7.74
N GLU A 175 -2.42 23.88 8.49
CA GLU A 175 -1.07 24.10 7.98
C GLU A 175 -0.21 22.84 7.88
N LEU A 176 -0.68 21.70 8.42
CA LEU A 176 0.00 20.41 8.38
C LEU A 176 -0.70 19.48 7.41
N ASN A 177 0.07 18.65 6.71
CA ASN A 177 -0.47 17.60 5.85
C ASN A 177 -0.76 16.34 6.69
N ILE A 178 -2.02 16.07 7.00
CA ILE A 178 -2.43 14.94 7.85
C ILE A 178 -3.07 13.84 7.00
N SER A 179 -2.40 12.68 6.92
CA SER A 179 -2.96 11.49 6.27
C SER A 179 -3.47 10.45 7.26
N LEU A 180 -4.70 9.98 7.06
CA LEU A 180 -5.28 8.88 7.85
C LEU A 180 -4.71 7.52 7.41
N ASN A 181 -4.44 6.65 8.38
CA ASN A 181 -4.00 5.28 8.12
C ASN A 181 -4.68 4.24 9.02
N GLY A 182 -4.90 3.06 8.43
CA GLY A 182 -5.17 1.82 9.14
C GLY A 182 -6.66 1.44 9.16
N GLY A 183 -7.02 0.33 8.52
CA GLY A 183 -8.41 -0.15 8.49
C GLY A 183 -9.15 0.19 7.21
N VAL A 184 -8.67 1.17 6.44
CA VAL A 184 -9.10 1.40 5.06
C VAL A 184 -8.44 0.37 4.14
N GLU A 185 -9.24 -0.47 3.48
CA GLU A 185 -8.75 -1.60 2.67
C GLU A 185 -9.13 -1.53 1.18
N THR A 186 -9.99 -0.60 0.79
CA THR A 186 -10.55 -0.49 -0.57
C THR A 186 -10.46 0.96 -1.08
N LEU A 187 -10.45 1.14 -2.41
CA LEU A 187 -10.43 2.47 -3.03
C LEU A 187 -11.73 3.25 -2.77
N SER A 188 -12.88 2.56 -2.73
CA SER A 188 -14.16 3.14 -2.29
C SER A 188 -14.08 3.64 -0.84
N GLY A 189 -13.44 2.87 0.04
CA GLY A 189 -13.17 3.28 1.42
C GLY A 189 -12.26 4.50 1.52
N VAL A 190 -11.22 4.58 0.68
CA VAL A 190 -10.37 5.79 0.58
C VAL A 190 -11.22 7.01 0.23
N LYS A 191 -12.03 6.91 -0.82
CA LYS A 191 -12.90 8.00 -1.25
C LYS A 191 -13.89 8.40 -0.15
N ARG A 192 -14.52 7.43 0.52
CA ARG A 192 -15.46 7.68 1.63
C ARG A 192 -14.81 8.48 2.75
N GLU A 193 -13.60 8.12 3.17
CA GLU A 193 -12.91 8.82 4.26
C GLU A 193 -12.51 10.26 3.88
N LEU A 194 -12.10 10.49 2.63
CA LEU A 194 -11.81 11.84 2.11
C LEU A 194 -13.08 12.68 1.96
N ASP A 195 -14.19 12.08 1.51
CA ASP A 195 -15.48 12.77 1.41
C ASP A 195 -16.05 13.11 2.81
N GLU A 196 -15.81 12.25 3.81
CA GLU A 196 -16.25 12.46 5.20
C GLU A 196 -15.44 13.53 5.95
N CYS A 197 -14.18 13.74 5.59
CA CYS A 197 -13.31 14.76 6.19
C CYS A 197 -12.38 15.35 5.11
N PRO A 198 -12.84 16.39 4.40
CA PRO A 198 -12.09 17.05 3.33
C PRO A 198 -10.77 17.69 3.80
N GLU A 199 -10.61 17.93 5.11
CA GLU A 199 -9.39 18.45 5.72
C GLU A 199 -8.24 17.42 5.74
N LEU A 200 -8.51 16.13 5.53
CA LEU A 200 -7.45 15.13 5.37
C LEU A 200 -6.74 15.28 4.02
N ASP A 201 -5.41 15.41 4.05
CA ASP A 201 -4.58 15.48 2.83
C ASP A 201 -4.40 14.14 2.13
N GLY A 202 -4.74 13.03 2.80
CA GLY A 202 -4.67 11.73 2.15
C GLY A 202 -5.02 10.53 3.02
N ILE A 203 -5.11 9.39 2.37
CA ILE A 203 -5.32 8.09 3.03
C ILE A 203 -4.17 7.15 2.65
N MET A 204 -3.43 6.68 3.65
CA MET A 204 -2.42 5.66 3.41
C MET A 204 -3.03 4.25 3.50
N VAL A 205 -3.00 3.51 2.39
CA VAL A 205 -3.45 2.11 2.34
C VAL A 205 -2.25 1.16 2.30
N GLY A 206 -2.23 0.18 3.21
CA GLY A 206 -1.19 -0.84 3.28
C GLY A 206 -1.66 -2.22 2.81
N ARG A 207 -2.35 -2.95 3.70
CA ARG A 207 -2.76 -4.34 3.46
C ARG A 207 -3.76 -4.48 2.31
N GLY A 208 -4.70 -3.54 2.17
CA GLY A 208 -5.66 -3.52 1.07
C GLY A 208 -4.95 -3.57 -0.28
N TRP A 209 -4.08 -2.59 -0.54
CA TRP A 209 -3.21 -2.53 -1.72
C TRP A 209 -2.42 -3.81 -1.93
N MET A 210 -1.70 -4.29 -0.91
CA MET A 210 -0.88 -5.51 -1.05
C MET A 210 -1.70 -6.76 -1.37
N SER A 211 -2.96 -6.83 -0.89
CA SER A 211 -3.82 -7.99 -1.10
C SER A 211 -4.48 -8.00 -2.48
N ASN A 212 -4.75 -6.83 -3.05
CA ASN A 212 -5.40 -6.67 -4.35
C ASN A 212 -4.98 -5.35 -5.01
N PRO A 213 -3.77 -5.26 -5.58
CA PRO A 213 -3.26 -4.01 -6.16
C PRO A 213 -4.12 -3.51 -7.33
N TRP A 214 -4.69 -4.41 -8.12
CA TRP A 214 -5.54 -4.03 -9.25
C TRP A 214 -6.83 -3.30 -8.83
N ALA A 215 -7.33 -3.53 -7.61
CA ALA A 215 -8.50 -2.80 -7.08
C ALA A 215 -8.28 -1.28 -6.99
N PHE A 216 -7.04 -0.83 -7.07
CA PHE A 216 -6.64 0.57 -7.00
C PHE A 216 -6.23 1.15 -8.36
N ALA A 217 -6.43 0.42 -9.46
CA ALA A 217 -6.06 0.88 -10.80
C ALA A 217 -6.87 2.11 -11.28
N MET A 218 -7.94 2.48 -10.57
CA MET A 218 -8.74 3.68 -10.80
C MET A 218 -8.30 4.89 -9.94
N SER A 219 -7.26 4.77 -9.11
CA SER A 219 -6.88 5.82 -8.16
C SER A 219 -6.66 7.18 -8.81
N ASP A 220 -5.92 7.25 -9.91
CA ASP A 220 -5.63 8.51 -10.63
C ASP A 220 -6.92 9.23 -11.05
N GLU A 221 -7.84 8.49 -11.68
CA GLU A 221 -9.10 9.01 -12.21
C GLU A 221 -10.12 9.36 -11.12
N LEU A 222 -10.08 8.71 -9.96
CA LEU A 222 -11.07 8.93 -8.90
C LEU A 222 -10.63 9.95 -7.86
N LEU A 223 -9.32 10.14 -7.69
CA LEU A 223 -8.77 10.94 -6.60
C LEU A 223 -8.01 12.19 -7.07
N TYR A 224 -7.52 12.23 -8.31
CA TYR A 224 -6.60 13.27 -8.77
C TYR A 224 -7.07 14.04 -10.02
N THR A 225 -8.32 13.86 -10.45
CA THR A 225 -8.90 14.57 -11.60
C THR A 225 -9.81 15.71 -11.13
N ASP A 226 -9.23 16.84 -10.74
CA ASP A 226 -9.96 18.10 -10.56
C ASP A 226 -10.40 18.70 -11.92
N GLY A 227 -11.18 17.95 -12.69
CA GLY A 227 -11.79 18.41 -13.95
C GLY A 227 -10.86 18.53 -15.16
N GLN A 228 -9.57 18.20 -15.06
CA GLN A 228 -8.73 18.06 -16.25
C GLN A 228 -8.84 16.64 -16.82
N GLN A 229 -9.12 16.54 -18.13
CA GLN A 229 -8.87 15.31 -18.85
C GLN A 229 -7.41 14.95 -18.65
N LEU A 230 -7.14 13.75 -18.13
CA LEU A 230 -5.82 13.13 -18.17
C LEU A 230 -5.47 12.91 -19.64
N ALA A 231 -5.05 13.96 -20.33
CA ALA A 231 -4.66 13.93 -21.74
C ALA A 231 -3.53 12.92 -21.98
N ASP A 232 -2.79 12.58 -20.92
CA ASP A 232 -1.67 11.64 -20.89
C ASP A 232 -1.82 10.57 -19.79
N SER A 233 -3.02 10.01 -19.58
CA SER A 233 -3.18 8.90 -18.62
C SER A 233 -2.26 7.71 -19.00
N THR A 234 -1.24 7.46 -18.18
CA THR A 234 -0.34 6.29 -18.31
C THR A 234 -0.93 5.02 -17.69
N ARG A 235 -2.22 5.06 -17.33
CA ARG A 235 -2.89 3.93 -16.69
C ARG A 235 -2.94 2.73 -17.63
N PRO A 236 -2.65 1.51 -17.15
CA PRO A 236 -2.79 0.31 -17.95
C PRO A 236 -4.26 0.09 -18.38
N LYS A 237 -4.46 -0.33 -19.62
CA LYS A 237 -5.77 -0.67 -20.18
C LYS A 237 -6.39 -1.89 -19.54
N ASN A 238 -5.56 -2.83 -19.08
CA ASN A 238 -5.96 -4.08 -18.44
C ASN A 238 -4.77 -4.74 -17.73
N ARG A 239 -5.00 -5.88 -17.07
CA ARG A 239 -3.96 -6.60 -16.32
C ARG A 239 -2.87 -7.22 -17.22
N ILE A 240 -3.19 -7.57 -18.47
CA ILE A 240 -2.20 -8.10 -19.42
C ILE A 240 -1.12 -7.06 -19.74
N GLU A 241 -1.50 -5.81 -19.96
CA GLU A 241 -0.53 -4.73 -20.22
C GLU A 241 0.42 -4.54 -19.02
N VAL A 242 -0.09 -4.63 -17.79
CA VAL A 242 0.74 -4.63 -16.57
C VAL A 242 1.71 -5.80 -16.56
N LEU A 243 1.24 -7.02 -16.87
CA LEU A 243 2.12 -8.20 -16.91
C LEU A 243 3.17 -8.11 -18.01
N GLN A 244 2.85 -7.54 -19.17
CA GLN A 244 3.80 -7.37 -20.26
C GLN A 244 4.91 -6.38 -19.87
N ALA A 245 4.54 -5.22 -19.32
CA ALA A 245 5.49 -4.22 -18.84
C ALA A 245 6.34 -4.78 -17.67
N TYR A 246 5.71 -5.44 -16.71
CA TYR A 246 6.41 -6.06 -15.58
C TYR A 246 7.28 -7.24 -16.00
N GLY A 247 6.88 -7.99 -17.02
CA GLY A 247 7.67 -9.09 -17.59
C GLY A 247 9.01 -8.62 -18.16
N GLN A 248 9.03 -7.48 -18.85
CA GLN A 248 10.29 -6.91 -19.34
C GLN A 248 11.24 -6.55 -18.19
N HIS A 249 10.70 -6.01 -17.09
CA HIS A 249 11.47 -5.78 -15.87
C HIS A 249 11.93 -7.10 -15.22
N ALA A 250 11.09 -8.13 -15.23
CA ALA A 250 11.42 -9.46 -14.72
C ALA A 250 12.64 -10.07 -15.44
N ASP A 251 12.68 -9.97 -16.77
CA ASP A 251 13.83 -10.43 -17.57
C ASP A 251 15.09 -9.62 -17.25
N TYR A 252 14.97 -8.29 -17.20
CA TYR A 252 16.06 -7.38 -16.86
C TYR A 252 16.71 -7.71 -15.50
N GLU A 253 15.90 -8.03 -14.49
CA GLU A 253 16.37 -8.39 -13.15
C GLU A 253 16.99 -9.80 -13.12
N GLU A 254 16.42 -10.77 -13.85
CA GLU A 254 16.97 -12.12 -13.96
C GLU A 254 18.33 -12.17 -14.66
N GLU A 255 18.57 -11.30 -15.65
CA GLU A 255 19.88 -11.19 -16.31
C GLU A 255 20.98 -10.68 -15.37
N ARG A 256 20.62 -9.93 -14.31
CA ARG A 256 21.57 -9.26 -13.40
C ARG A 256 21.82 -10.01 -12.11
N TRP A 257 20.86 -10.80 -11.68
CA TRP A 257 20.87 -11.41 -10.36
C TRP A 257 20.75 -12.92 -10.42
N ASP A 258 21.18 -13.59 -9.34
CA ASP A 258 21.05 -15.03 -9.20
C ASP A 258 19.58 -15.47 -9.33
N PRO A 259 19.21 -16.27 -10.37
CA PRO A 259 17.84 -16.68 -10.64
C PRO A 259 17.21 -17.45 -9.47
N VAL A 260 18.00 -18.16 -8.65
CA VAL A 260 17.51 -18.86 -7.45
C VAL A 260 16.93 -17.89 -6.41
N LYS A 261 17.47 -16.66 -6.36
CA LYS A 261 17.06 -15.62 -5.42
C LYS A 261 16.03 -14.69 -6.07
N ILE A 262 16.34 -14.13 -7.23
CA ILE A 262 15.58 -13.02 -7.81
C ILE A 262 14.17 -13.43 -8.25
N ARG A 263 13.99 -14.63 -8.86
CA ARG A 263 12.66 -15.09 -9.31
C ARG A 263 11.61 -15.04 -8.20
N ARG A 264 11.99 -15.37 -6.96
CA ARG A 264 11.05 -15.36 -5.82
C ARG A 264 10.52 -13.97 -5.49
N PHE A 265 11.34 -12.94 -5.64
CA PHE A 265 10.90 -11.56 -5.42
C PHE A 265 10.02 -11.11 -6.58
N ILE A 266 10.45 -11.41 -7.81
CA ILE A 266 9.76 -11.00 -9.03
C ILE A 266 8.37 -11.62 -9.14
N THR A 267 8.25 -12.95 -9.00
CA THR A 267 6.94 -13.60 -9.09
C THR A 267 6.03 -13.24 -7.90
N LYS A 268 6.60 -12.99 -6.72
CA LYS A 268 5.82 -12.58 -5.55
C LYS A 268 5.10 -11.25 -5.76
N ALA A 269 5.73 -10.28 -6.42
CA ALA A 269 5.10 -8.98 -6.69
C ALA A 269 3.89 -9.12 -7.64
N ALA A 270 3.97 -10.00 -8.65
CA ALA A 270 2.87 -10.24 -9.59
C ALA A 270 1.76 -11.16 -9.04
N SER A 271 1.98 -11.82 -7.89
CA SER A 271 1.10 -12.90 -7.40
C SER A 271 -0.32 -12.46 -7.06
N GLN A 272 -0.51 -11.21 -6.64
CA GLN A 272 -1.81 -10.70 -6.19
C GLN A 272 -2.56 -9.90 -7.27
N LEU A 273 -2.02 -9.79 -8.49
CA LEU A 273 -2.62 -8.99 -9.56
C LEU A 273 -4.06 -9.42 -9.90
N PHE A 274 -4.37 -10.71 -9.76
CA PHE A 274 -5.69 -11.30 -10.04
C PHE A 274 -6.43 -11.75 -8.77
N SER A 275 -6.13 -11.16 -7.61
CA SER A 275 -6.84 -11.49 -6.36
C SER A 275 -8.35 -11.37 -6.50
N GLY A 276 -9.07 -12.37 -5.96
CA GLY A 276 -10.55 -12.44 -6.03
C GLY A 276 -11.11 -13.02 -7.33
N GLU A 277 -10.31 -13.14 -8.40
CA GLU A 277 -10.80 -13.63 -9.69
C GLU A 277 -10.87 -15.18 -9.73
N PRO A 278 -11.77 -15.75 -10.55
CA PRO A 278 -11.80 -17.18 -10.83
C PRO A 278 -10.43 -17.69 -11.30
N ASN A 279 -10.02 -18.87 -10.81
CA ASN A 279 -8.73 -19.51 -11.09
C ASN A 279 -7.45 -18.73 -10.67
N ALA A 280 -7.55 -17.59 -10.01
CA ALA A 280 -6.38 -16.85 -9.51
C ALA A 280 -5.47 -17.67 -8.59
N LYS A 281 -6.02 -18.65 -7.86
CA LYS A 281 -5.24 -19.60 -7.07
C LYS A 281 -4.30 -20.45 -7.95
N ARG A 282 -4.75 -20.91 -9.11
CA ARG A 282 -3.93 -21.71 -10.03
C ARG A 282 -2.80 -20.87 -10.63
N TYR A 283 -3.10 -19.63 -11.02
CA TYR A 283 -2.09 -18.65 -11.42
C TYR A 283 -0.99 -18.47 -10.35
N ARG A 284 -1.38 -18.26 -9.07
CA ARG A 284 -0.40 -18.14 -7.98
C ARG A 284 0.45 -19.39 -7.78
N ILE A 285 -0.15 -20.58 -7.88
CA ILE A 285 0.58 -21.85 -7.80
C ILE A 285 1.61 -21.95 -8.93
N ALA A 286 1.22 -21.61 -10.17
CA ALA A 286 2.14 -21.61 -11.31
C ALA A 286 3.32 -20.64 -11.10
N LEU A 287 3.07 -19.44 -10.54
CA LEU A 287 4.13 -18.50 -10.19
C LEU A 287 5.08 -19.02 -9.10
N ASP A 288 4.55 -19.71 -8.08
CA ASP A 288 5.37 -20.34 -7.04
C ASP A 288 6.22 -21.49 -7.62
N GLU A 289 5.69 -22.25 -8.57
CA GLU A 289 6.42 -23.27 -9.32
C GLU A 289 7.56 -22.64 -10.13
N ILE A 290 7.27 -21.59 -10.92
CA ILE A 290 8.25 -20.82 -11.70
C ILE A 290 9.39 -20.30 -10.81
N ALA A 291 9.06 -19.79 -9.62
CA ALA A 291 10.05 -19.31 -8.65
C ALA A 291 10.95 -20.41 -8.09
N GLY A 292 10.46 -21.66 -8.05
CA GLY A 292 11.21 -22.83 -7.59
C GLY A 292 12.08 -23.48 -8.66
N LEU A 293 11.80 -23.25 -9.95
CA LEU A 293 12.47 -23.90 -11.08
C LEU A 293 14.00 -23.78 -11.05
N PRO A 294 14.60 -22.60 -10.82
CA PRO A 294 16.06 -22.47 -10.91
C PRO A 294 16.81 -23.40 -9.97
N LYS A 295 16.34 -23.49 -8.72
CA LYS A 295 16.94 -24.36 -7.71
C LYS A 295 16.87 -25.84 -8.11
N LYS A 296 15.77 -26.24 -8.78
CA LYS A 296 15.58 -27.63 -9.24
C LYS A 296 16.49 -27.92 -10.44
N LEU A 297 16.45 -27.08 -11.47
CA LEU A 297 17.19 -27.29 -12.72
C LEU A 297 18.70 -27.23 -12.51
N MET A 298 19.21 -26.25 -11.76
CA MET A 298 20.65 -26.14 -11.47
C MET A 298 21.20 -27.33 -10.68
N LYS A 299 20.36 -28.03 -9.91
CA LYS A 299 20.75 -29.25 -9.20
C LYS A 299 20.84 -30.46 -10.15
N GLU A 300 20.01 -30.49 -11.19
CA GLU A 300 19.96 -31.57 -12.17
C GLU A 300 21.07 -31.41 -13.22
N ASP A 301 21.09 -30.27 -13.91
CA ASP A 301 22.14 -29.84 -14.85
C ASP A 301 22.06 -28.31 -15.02
N PRO A 302 23.10 -27.53 -14.69
CA PRO A 302 23.12 -26.08 -14.87
C PRO A 302 22.75 -25.60 -16.28
N LYS A 303 23.03 -26.39 -17.33
CA LYS A 303 22.68 -26.02 -18.72
C LYS A 303 21.18 -26.00 -18.99
N LEU A 304 20.37 -26.68 -18.17
CA LEU A 304 18.91 -26.67 -18.32
C LEU A 304 18.31 -25.30 -18.04
N MET A 305 19.02 -24.45 -17.30
CA MET A 305 18.60 -23.06 -17.09
C MET A 305 18.73 -22.23 -18.37
N GLU A 306 19.76 -22.45 -19.17
CA GLU A 306 20.00 -21.71 -20.42
C GLU A 306 18.92 -22.01 -21.48
N SER A 307 18.23 -23.14 -21.37
CA SER A 307 17.13 -23.53 -22.26
C SER A 307 15.75 -23.08 -21.79
N GLN A 308 15.64 -22.41 -20.64
CA GLN A 308 14.34 -21.92 -20.18
C GLN A 308 13.88 -20.74 -21.02
N PRO A 309 12.56 -20.62 -21.27
CA PRO A 309 12.00 -19.37 -21.77
C PRO A 309 12.32 -18.20 -20.84
N PRO A 310 12.31 -16.96 -21.35
CA PRO A 310 12.40 -15.76 -20.53
C PRO A 310 11.36 -15.76 -19.41
N LEU A 311 11.69 -15.11 -18.29
CA LEU A 311 10.80 -15.06 -17.13
C LEU A 311 9.48 -14.34 -17.46
N SER A 312 9.52 -13.34 -18.34
CA SER A 312 8.34 -12.67 -18.90
C SER A 312 7.37 -13.64 -19.56
N GLU A 313 7.87 -14.53 -20.42
CA GLU A 313 7.08 -15.55 -21.11
C GLU A 313 6.46 -16.52 -20.11
N LEU A 314 7.23 -17.01 -19.14
CA LEU A 314 6.73 -17.90 -18.09
C LEU A 314 5.60 -17.26 -17.26
N ILE A 315 5.73 -15.97 -16.91
CA ILE A 315 4.71 -15.23 -16.16
C ILE A 315 3.44 -15.03 -17.00
N LEU A 316 3.59 -14.65 -18.27
CA LEU A 316 2.45 -14.46 -19.19
C LEU A 316 1.73 -15.78 -19.45
N ASP A 317 2.46 -16.87 -19.69
CA ASP A 317 1.90 -18.21 -19.88
C ASP A 317 1.15 -18.70 -18.65
N ALA A 318 1.67 -18.44 -17.44
CA ALA A 318 0.95 -18.76 -16.21
C ALA A 318 -0.39 -18.04 -16.13
N ALA A 319 -0.48 -16.79 -16.60
CA ALA A 319 -1.72 -16.02 -16.62
C ALA A 319 -2.69 -16.54 -17.69
N THR A 320 -2.26 -16.62 -18.95
CA THR A 320 -3.10 -17.01 -20.10
C THR A 320 -3.59 -18.46 -20.01
N LYS A 321 -2.83 -19.36 -19.38
CA LYS A 321 -3.23 -20.76 -19.17
C LYS A 321 -4.33 -20.92 -18.13
N HIS A 322 -4.42 -20.03 -17.15
CA HIS A 322 -5.26 -20.23 -15.97
C HIS A 322 -6.43 -19.25 -15.85
N LEU A 323 -6.33 -18.07 -16.46
CA LEU A 323 -7.32 -17.01 -16.35
C LEU A 323 -8.11 -16.87 -17.66
N SER A 324 -9.37 -16.44 -17.58
CA SER A 324 -10.19 -16.20 -18.77
C SER A 324 -9.79 -14.90 -19.46
N GLU A 325 -10.08 -14.79 -20.76
CA GLU A 325 -9.89 -13.52 -21.50
C GLU A 325 -10.62 -12.36 -20.83
N GLU A 326 -11.84 -12.60 -20.34
CA GLU A 326 -12.59 -11.59 -19.57
C GLU A 326 -11.76 -11.04 -18.40
N VAL A 327 -11.14 -11.90 -17.57
CA VAL A 327 -10.34 -11.46 -16.41
C VAL A 327 -9.05 -10.74 -16.85
N LEU A 328 -8.43 -11.24 -17.91
CA LEU A 328 -7.16 -10.72 -18.43
C LEU A 328 -7.31 -9.33 -19.06
N TYR A 329 -8.41 -9.11 -19.79
CA TYR A 329 -8.66 -7.91 -20.57
C TYR A 329 -9.68 -6.94 -19.94
N ARG A 330 -10.32 -7.28 -18.81
CA ARG A 330 -11.19 -6.35 -18.05
C ARG A 330 -10.44 -5.06 -17.72
N THR A 331 -11.05 -3.94 -18.07
CA THR A 331 -10.50 -2.61 -17.81
C THR A 331 -10.47 -2.29 -16.32
N PRO A 332 -9.67 -1.31 -15.88
CA PRO A 332 -9.72 -0.83 -14.50
C PRO A 332 -11.12 -0.34 -14.09
N LYS A 333 -11.83 0.38 -14.98
CA LYS A 333 -13.18 0.89 -14.72
C LYS A 333 -14.17 -0.24 -14.47
N GLU A 334 -14.26 -1.20 -15.38
CA GLU A 334 -15.14 -2.37 -15.21
C GLU A 334 -14.77 -3.18 -13.96
N SER A 335 -13.48 -3.27 -13.64
CA SER A 335 -13.01 -3.96 -12.43
C SER A 335 -13.45 -3.23 -11.16
N TYR A 336 -13.38 -1.89 -11.16
CA TYR A 336 -13.82 -1.07 -10.04
C TYR A 336 -15.34 -1.11 -9.85
N GLU A 337 -16.13 -1.02 -10.93
CA GLU A 337 -17.59 -1.18 -10.88
C GLU A 337 -18.00 -2.54 -10.34
N LYS A 338 -17.32 -3.61 -10.77
CA LYS A 338 -17.53 -4.95 -10.20
C LYS A 338 -17.22 -5.00 -8.70
N ILE A 339 -16.15 -4.36 -8.25
CA ILE A 339 -15.78 -4.30 -6.83
C ILE A 339 -16.85 -3.55 -6.03
N LEU A 340 -17.33 -2.41 -6.51
CA LEU A 340 -18.41 -1.66 -5.86
C LEU A 340 -19.68 -2.52 -5.72
N TYR A 341 -20.04 -3.23 -6.78
CA TYR A 341 -21.16 -4.17 -6.74
C TYR A 341 -20.95 -5.27 -5.68
N ASP A 342 -19.78 -5.92 -5.68
CA ASP A 342 -19.46 -6.97 -4.71
C ASP A 342 -19.50 -6.46 -3.25
N GLU A 343 -19.04 -5.24 -3.02
CA GLU A 343 -19.09 -4.54 -1.72
C GLU A 343 -20.54 -4.29 -1.28
N GLU A 344 -21.37 -3.71 -2.16
CA GLU A 344 -22.79 -3.45 -1.88
C GLU A 344 -23.55 -4.75 -1.55
N GLN A 345 -23.30 -5.82 -2.30
CA GLN A 345 -23.89 -7.12 -2.02
C GLN A 345 -23.39 -7.73 -0.71
N ALA A 346 -22.12 -7.50 -0.35
CA ALA A 346 -21.59 -7.93 0.95
C ALA A 346 -22.25 -7.19 2.11
N GLU A 347 -22.47 -5.88 1.98
CA GLU A 347 -23.19 -5.06 2.96
C GLU A 347 -24.66 -5.53 3.11
N LYS A 348 -25.36 -5.79 2.00
CA LYS A 348 -26.72 -6.36 2.02
C LYS A 348 -26.78 -7.71 2.75
N ARG A 349 -25.81 -8.61 2.48
CA ARG A 349 -25.73 -9.90 3.18
C ARG A 349 -25.47 -9.74 4.67
N LEU A 350 -24.58 -8.83 5.07
CA LEU A 350 -24.31 -8.55 6.48
C LEU A 350 -25.54 -8.01 7.20
N LEU A 351 -26.28 -7.10 6.55
CA LEU A 351 -27.54 -6.58 7.07
C LEU A 351 -28.59 -7.70 7.21
N PHE A 352 -28.72 -8.56 6.20
CA PHE A 352 -29.64 -9.69 6.22
C PHE A 352 -29.33 -10.67 7.37
N VAL A 353 -28.05 -11.01 7.58
CA VAL A 353 -27.59 -11.85 8.70
C VAL A 353 -27.87 -11.17 10.04
N ALA A 354 -27.59 -9.87 10.17
CA ALA A 354 -27.91 -9.11 11.39
C ALA A 354 -29.42 -9.08 11.68
N THR A 355 -30.27 -9.18 10.65
CA THR A 355 -31.73 -9.27 10.76
C THR A 355 -32.28 -10.70 10.86
N GLY A 356 -31.42 -11.73 10.94
CA GLY A 356 -31.84 -13.12 11.24
C GLY A 356 -32.26 -13.98 10.04
N GLY A 357 -31.65 -13.81 8.86
CA GLY A 357 -31.96 -14.60 7.67
C GLY A 357 -31.31 -16.00 7.60
N ASP A 358 -32.06 -17.00 7.08
CA ASP A 358 -31.72 -18.44 7.05
C ASP A 358 -30.50 -18.85 6.18
N ASP A 359 -29.71 -19.81 6.68
CA ASP A 359 -28.41 -20.27 6.15
C ASP A 359 -28.46 -21.05 4.80
N ALA A 360 -29.64 -21.53 4.36
CA ALA A 360 -29.75 -22.39 3.18
C ALA A 360 -29.53 -21.68 1.83
N LYS A 361 -29.64 -20.34 1.77
CA LYS A 361 -29.46 -19.54 0.53
C LYS A 361 -28.01 -19.28 0.14
N GLN A 362 -27.05 -19.48 1.04
CA GLN A 362 -25.66 -19.01 0.87
C GLN A 362 -24.84 -19.76 -0.21
N ALA A 363 -25.29 -20.94 -0.67
CA ALA A 363 -24.54 -21.76 -1.62
C ALA A 363 -24.96 -21.55 -3.10
N GLU A 364 -26.26 -21.35 -3.38
CA GLU A 364 -26.78 -21.07 -4.74
C GLU A 364 -26.41 -19.67 -5.22
N GLU A 365 -26.33 -18.73 -4.29
CA GLU A 365 -26.01 -17.31 -4.53
C GLU A 365 -24.63 -17.12 -5.19
N LYS A 366 -23.60 -17.90 -4.80
CA LYS A 366 -22.23 -17.73 -5.32
C LYS A 366 -22.04 -17.99 -6.83
N GLN A 367 -22.81 -18.90 -7.40
CA GLN A 367 -22.78 -19.18 -8.84
C GLN A 367 -23.68 -18.23 -9.64
N SER A 368 -24.74 -17.71 -9.01
CA SER A 368 -25.65 -16.68 -9.55
C SER A 368 -24.94 -15.33 -9.75
N PHE A 369 -24.03 -14.94 -8.85
CA PHE A 369 -23.48 -13.57 -8.81
C PHE A 369 -22.71 -13.12 -10.05
N ILE A 370 -21.88 -13.99 -10.64
CA ILE A 370 -21.14 -13.62 -11.86
C ILE A 370 -22.11 -13.50 -13.04
N GLN A 371 -23.13 -14.35 -13.10
CA GLN A 371 -24.12 -14.36 -14.18
C GLN A 371 -25.07 -13.16 -14.10
N GLU A 372 -25.48 -12.77 -12.89
CA GLU A 372 -26.36 -11.62 -12.63
C GLU A 372 -25.67 -10.29 -12.91
N TRP A 373 -24.41 -10.11 -12.47
CA TRP A 373 -23.61 -8.95 -12.85
C TRP A 373 -23.38 -8.87 -14.36
N GLN A 374 -23.03 -10.00 -15.01
CA GLN A 374 -22.89 -10.07 -16.47
C GLN A 374 -24.19 -9.75 -17.21
N GLN A 375 -25.34 -10.15 -16.66
CA GLN A 375 -26.66 -9.85 -17.24
C GLN A 375 -27.00 -8.37 -17.09
N THR A 376 -26.83 -7.80 -15.90
CA THR A 376 -27.05 -6.37 -15.64
C THR A 376 -26.19 -5.51 -16.57
N ARG A 377 -24.91 -5.89 -16.75
CA ARG A 377 -24.00 -5.22 -17.67
C ARG A 377 -24.47 -5.26 -19.12
N LYS A 378 -24.94 -6.42 -19.60
CA LYS A 378 -25.50 -6.55 -20.96
C LYS A 378 -26.74 -5.68 -21.15
N GLU A 379 -27.59 -5.58 -20.13
CA GLU A 379 -28.79 -4.73 -20.16
C GLU A 379 -28.44 -3.24 -20.22
N ASP A 380 -27.40 -2.82 -19.50
CA ASP A 380 -26.94 -1.43 -19.51
C ASP A 380 -26.19 -1.07 -20.81
N GLU A 381 -25.35 -1.97 -21.35
CA GLU A 381 -24.74 -1.81 -22.69
C GLU A 381 -25.80 -1.68 -23.79
N MET A 382 -26.90 -2.44 -23.71
CA MET A 382 -28.02 -2.32 -24.65
C MET A 382 -28.71 -0.95 -24.55
N LYS A 383 -29.01 -0.48 -23.33
CA LYS A 383 -29.64 0.84 -23.11
C LYS A 383 -28.77 1.99 -23.59
N GLU A 384 -27.46 1.91 -23.37
CA GLU A 384 -26.50 2.95 -23.81
C GLU A 384 -26.36 2.96 -25.34
N SER A 385 -26.47 1.79 -25.99
CA SER A 385 -26.52 1.70 -27.46
C SER A 385 -27.81 2.27 -28.04
N GLU A 386 -28.95 2.05 -27.38
CA GLU A 386 -30.25 2.61 -27.79
C GLU A 386 -30.26 4.14 -27.66
N LEU A 387 -29.73 4.68 -26.57
CA LEU A 387 -29.59 6.12 -26.34
C LEU A 387 -28.64 6.82 -27.33
N ASN A 388 -27.58 6.15 -27.78
CA ASN A 388 -26.66 6.69 -28.79
C ASN A 388 -27.17 6.52 -30.24
N SER A 389 -28.26 5.76 -30.42
CA SER A 389 -28.90 5.53 -31.73
C SER A 389 -30.15 6.39 -31.97
N MET A 390 -30.61 7.12 -30.94
CA MET A 390 -31.63 8.17 -30.99
C MET A 390 -30.98 9.54 -31.12
#